data_AF-A0A962SZL3-F1
#
_entry.id   AF-A0A962SZL3-F1
#
_cell.length_a   1.000
_cell.length_b   1.000
_cell.length_c   1.000
_cell.angle_alpha   90.00
_cell.angle_beta   90.00
_cell.angle_gamma   90.00
#
_symmetry.space_group_name_H-M   'P 1'
#
loop_
_entity.id
_entity.type
_entity.pdbx_description
1 polymer ?
#
loop_
_entity_poly.entity_id
_entity_poly.type
_entity_poly.pdbx_seq_one_letter_code
_entity_poly.pdbx_strand_id
1 'polypeptide(L)'
;MTSDRIRQWHRLFGITLTDVFRATPWRVELEKELALQSQLLDVVIIEQAAGEPTLSRPDWELPDGLEGLRVHNLLTYKSQHE
;
A
#
# COMPACT_ATOMS: atom_id res chain seq x y z
N MET A 1 9.95 -21.82 1.80
CA MET A 1 9.25 -21.09 0.70
C MET A 1 10.26 -20.15 0.09
N THR A 2 10.47 -20.13 -1.23
CA THR A 2 11.52 -19.30 -1.85
C THR A 2 11.21 -17.81 -1.70
N SER A 3 12.24 -17.00 -1.40
CA SER A 3 12.13 -15.56 -1.14
C SER A 3 11.45 -14.78 -2.29
N ASP A 4 11.62 -15.26 -3.53
CA ASP A 4 10.95 -14.70 -4.72
C ASP A 4 9.42 -14.73 -4.65
N ARG A 5 8.84 -15.79 -4.08
CA ARG A 5 7.38 -15.95 -4.01
C ARG A 5 6.76 -14.97 -3.02
N ILE A 6 7.49 -14.65 -1.95
CA ILE A 6 7.05 -13.71 -0.91
C ILE A 6 7.02 -12.29 -1.49
N ARG A 7 8.09 -11.87 -2.17
CA ARG A 7 8.12 -10.59 -2.90
C ARG A 7 7.01 -10.46 -3.94
N GLN A 8 6.69 -11.55 -4.64
CA GLN A 8 5.58 -11.57 -5.60
C GLN A 8 4.22 -11.31 -4.91
N TRP A 9 3.98 -11.93 -3.75
CA TRP A 9 2.76 -11.69 -2.99
C TRP A 9 2.64 -10.22 -2.55
N HIS A 10 3.70 -9.63 -2.00
CA HIS A 10 3.65 -8.24 -1.55
C HIS A 10 3.46 -7.25 -2.70
N ARG A 11 4.11 -7.51 -3.84
CA ARG A 11 3.88 -6.72 -5.05
C ARG A 11 2.43 -6.83 -5.52
N LEU A 12 1.85 -8.03 -5.52
CA LEU A 12 0.44 -8.24 -5.87
C LEU A 12 -0.51 -7.58 -4.88
N PHE A 13 -0.22 -7.65 -3.59
CA PHE A 13 -0.98 -7.01 -2.53
C PHE A 13 -1.00 -5.48 -2.71
N GLY A 14 0.15 -4.88 -2.95
CA GLY A 14 0.22 -3.44 -3.19
C GLY A 14 -0.40 -2.97 -4.50
N ILE A 15 -0.33 -3.78 -5.57
CA ILE A 15 -1.08 -3.53 -6.81
C ILE A 15 -2.59 -3.57 -6.52
N THR A 16 -3.04 -4.51 -5.70
CA THR A 16 -4.45 -4.62 -5.29
C THR A 16 -4.87 -3.39 -4.50
N LEU A 17 -4.05 -2.94 -3.54
CA LEU A 17 -4.32 -1.69 -2.80
C LEU A 17 -4.37 -0.47 -3.73
N THR A 18 -3.48 -0.39 -4.71
CA THR A 18 -3.52 0.70 -5.70
C THR A 18 -4.85 0.73 -6.45
N ASP A 19 -5.41 -0.43 -6.80
CA ASP A 19 -6.70 -0.52 -7.49
C ASP A 19 -7.89 -0.19 -6.58
N VAL A 20 -7.87 -0.72 -5.36
CA VAL A 20 -8.85 -0.44 -4.28
C VAL A 20 -8.97 1.06 -4.01
N PHE A 21 -7.84 1.77 -3.98
CA PHE A 21 -7.81 3.21 -3.68
C PHE A 21 -7.89 4.12 -4.93
N ARG A 22 -7.98 3.58 -6.15
CA ARG A 22 -7.91 4.34 -7.41
C ARG A 22 -8.91 5.50 -7.52
N ALA A 23 -10.10 5.33 -6.95
CA ALA A 23 -11.19 6.31 -6.98
C ALA A 23 -11.43 6.93 -5.59
N THR A 24 -10.35 7.22 -4.87
CA THR A 24 -10.38 7.78 -3.52
C THR A 24 -9.37 8.92 -3.44
N PRO A 25 -9.41 9.78 -2.40
CA PRO A 25 -8.40 10.82 -2.21
C PRO A 25 -7.03 10.28 -1.79
N TRP A 26 -6.86 8.95 -1.69
CA TRP A 26 -5.61 8.32 -1.29
C TRP A 26 -4.85 7.80 -2.50
N ARG A 27 -3.57 8.15 -2.57
CA ARG A 27 -2.63 7.60 -3.53
C ARG A 27 -1.78 6.55 -2.85
N VAL A 28 -1.65 5.41 -3.53
CA VAL A 28 -0.86 4.28 -3.06
C VAL A 28 0.39 4.17 -3.92
N GLU A 29 1.55 4.14 -3.28
CA GLU A 29 2.83 3.85 -3.92
C GLU A 29 3.48 2.63 -3.30
N LEU A 30 4.07 1.80 -4.16
CA LEU A 30 4.90 0.68 -3.74
C LEU A 30 6.34 1.13 -3.57
N GLU A 31 7.01 0.59 -2.56
CA GLU A 31 8.44 0.79 -2.37
C GLU A 31 9.19 0.47 -3.66
N LYS A 32 10.03 1.42 -4.07
CA LYS A 32 11.01 1.22 -5.12
C LYS A 32 12.29 0.76 -4.44
N GLU A 33 12.72 -0.46 -4.75
CA GLU A 33 14.02 -0.96 -4.32
C GLU A 33 15.11 -0.13 -5.02
N LEU A 34 15.70 0.81 -4.28
CA LEU A 34 16.80 1.66 -4.73
C LEU A 34 18.15 1.18 -4.17
N ALA A 35 18.16 0.18 -3.28
CA ALA A 35 19.38 -0.30 -2.68
C ALA A 35 20.14 -1.25 -3.63
N LEU A 36 21.47 -1.16 -3.59
CA LEU A 36 22.38 -2.11 -4.24
C LEU A 36 22.20 -3.53 -3.71
N GLN A 37 21.91 -3.66 -2.42
CA GLN A 37 21.61 -4.92 -1.76
C GLN A 37 20.18 -4.86 -1.24
N SER A 38 19.36 -5.79 -1.74
CA SER A 38 17.95 -5.78 -1.42
C SER A 38 17.70 -6.03 0.06
N GLN A 39 16.89 -5.17 0.66
CA GLN A 39 16.59 -5.19 2.09
C GLN A 39 15.44 -6.14 2.45
N LEU A 40 14.80 -6.77 1.43
CA LEU A 40 13.61 -7.62 1.61
C LEU A 40 12.45 -6.91 2.34
N LEU A 41 12.50 -5.59 2.40
CA LEU A 41 11.45 -4.79 3.00
C LEU A 41 10.35 -4.63 1.94
N ASP A 42 9.11 -4.88 2.36
CA ASP A 42 7.94 -4.71 1.52
C ASP A 42 7.06 -3.63 2.15
N VAL A 43 7.19 -2.41 1.62
CA VAL A 43 6.45 -1.23 2.09
C VAL A 43 5.45 -0.71 1.06
N VAL A 44 4.29 -0.30 1.56
CA VAL A 44 3.28 0.46 0.82
C VAL A 44 3.12 1.84 1.47
N ILE A 45 3.23 2.89 0.67
CA ILE A 45 3.06 4.28 1.11
C ILE A 45 1.67 4.73 0.67
N ILE A 46 0.91 5.32 1.60
CA ILE A 46 -0.43 5.84 1.33
C ILE A 46 -0.45 7.33 1.70
N GLU A 47 -0.66 8.20 0.72
CA GLU A 47 -0.72 9.65 0.89
C GLU A 47 -2.10 10.19 0.50
N GLN A 48 -2.60 11.19 1.22
CA GLN A 48 -3.81 11.89 0.83
C GLN A 48 -3.45 12.96 -0.20
N ALA A 49 -3.99 12.86 -1.41
CA ALA A 49 -3.80 13.86 -2.44
C ALA A 49 -4.49 15.18 -2.04
N ALA A 50 -3.70 16.19 -1.67
CA ALA A 50 -4.22 17.49 -1.30
C ALA A 50 -4.83 18.21 -2.51
N GLY A 51 -6.10 18.58 -2.44
CA GLY A 51 -6.79 19.40 -3.44
C GLY A 51 -7.54 18.62 -4.52
N GLU A 52 -7.48 17.29 -4.54
CA GLU A 52 -8.43 16.48 -5.32
C GLU A 52 -9.79 16.55 -4.61
N PRO A 53 -10.88 16.94 -5.30
CA PRO A 53 -12.21 16.84 -4.72
C PRO A 53 -12.40 15.38 -4.29
N THR A 54 -12.87 15.17 -3.06
CA THR A 54 -13.24 13.85 -2.56
C THR A 54 -14.33 13.29 -3.45
N LEU A 55 -13.94 12.68 -4.57
CA LEU A 55 -14.74 11.73 -5.31
C LEU A 55 -14.74 10.44 -4.50
N SER A 56 -15.07 10.54 -3.22
CA SER A 56 -15.42 9.38 -2.42
C SER A 56 -16.62 8.80 -3.15
N ARG A 57 -16.43 7.64 -3.76
CA ARG A 57 -17.55 6.84 -4.23
C ARG A 57 -18.54 6.76 -3.06
N PRO A 58 -19.80 7.17 -3.24
CA PRO A 58 -20.74 7.39 -2.13
C PRO A 58 -20.97 6.15 -1.26
N ASP A 59 -20.66 4.97 -1.80
CA ASP A 59 -20.81 3.67 -1.14
C ASP A 59 -19.46 2.99 -0.81
N TRP A 60 -18.36 3.74 -0.81
CA TRP A 60 -17.03 3.20 -0.54
C TRP A 60 -16.58 3.45 0.89
N GLU A 61 -16.46 2.37 1.63
CA GLU A 61 -15.90 2.34 2.98
C GLU A 61 -14.43 1.92 2.94
N LEU A 62 -13.66 2.38 3.92
CA LEU A 62 -12.29 1.91 4.11
C LEU A 62 -12.30 0.41 4.45
N PRO A 63 -11.38 -0.38 3.88
CA PRO A 63 -11.21 -1.76 4.31
C PRO A 63 -10.92 -1.84 5.81
N ASP A 64 -11.40 -2.91 6.43
CA ASP A 64 -11.13 -3.21 7.85
C ASP A 64 -9.62 -3.10 8.17
N GLY A 65 -9.29 -2.44 9.26
CA GLY A 65 -7.91 -2.21 9.71
C GLY A 65 -7.22 -0.99 9.08
N LEU A 66 -7.88 -0.29 8.15
CA LEU A 66 -7.44 1.01 7.61
C LEU A 66 -8.30 2.18 8.10
N GLU A 67 -8.98 2.01 9.23
CA GLU A 67 -9.74 3.08 9.86
C GLU A 67 -8.79 4.16 10.38
N GLY A 68 -9.11 5.44 10.13
CA GLY A 68 -8.36 6.57 10.69
C GLY A 68 -7.03 6.88 10.00
N LEU A 69 -6.88 6.56 8.71
CA LEU A 69 -5.73 6.99 7.89
C LEU A 69 -5.42 8.49 8.09
N ARG A 70 -4.14 8.78 8.32
CA ARG A 70 -3.59 10.14 8.40
C ARG A 70 -3.19 10.61 7.01
N VAL A 71 -2.88 11.90 6.85
CA VAL A 71 -2.47 12.46 5.54
C VAL A 71 -1.32 11.67 4.89
N HIS A 72 -0.43 11.09 5.69
CA HIS A 72 0.61 10.17 5.22
C HIS A 72 0.63 8.93 6.11
N ASN A 73 0.66 7.74 5.50
CA ASN A 73 0.72 6.46 6.20
C ASN A 73 1.78 5.56 5.57
N LEU A 74 2.41 4.77 6.41
CA LEU A 74 3.36 3.75 6.04
C LEU A 74 2.80 2.39 6.45
N LEU A 75 2.56 1.52 5.47
CA LEU A 75 2.14 0.15 5.72
C LEU A 75 3.33 -0.76 5.45
N THR A 76 3.79 -1.46 6.49
CA THR A 76 4.91 -2.39 6.40
C THR A 76 4.40 -3.80 6.69
N TYR A 77 4.79 -4.77 5.88
CA TYR A 77 4.48 -6.17 6.17
C TYR A 77 5.72 -6.90 6.72
N LYS A 78 5.52 -7.63 7.81
CA LYS A 78 6.52 -8.51 8.44
C LYS A 78 5.96 -9.93 8.44
N SER A 79 6.58 -10.85 7.73
CA SER A 79 6.17 -12.26 7.78
C SER A 79 6.76 -12.92 9.03
N GLN A 80 5.97 -13.69 9.79
CA GLN A 80 6.47 -14.40 10.99
C GLN A 80 7.43 -15.57 10.68
N HIS A 81 7.67 -15.90 9.41
CA HIS A 81 8.61 -16.94 9.00
C HIS A 81 10.02 -16.36 8.68
N GLU A 82 10.40 -15.29 9.36
CA GLU A 82 11.78 -14.78 9.39
C GLU A 82 12.64 -15.57 10.38
#